data_AF-A0A0S1WE09-F1
#
_entry.id   AF-A0A0S1WE09-F1
#
_cell.length_a   1.000
_cell.length_b   1.000
_cell.length_c   1.000
_cell.angle_alpha   90.00
_cell.angle_beta   90.00
_cell.angle_gamma   90.00
#
_symmetry.space_group_name_H-M   'P 1'
#
loop_
_entity.id
_entity.type
_entity.pdbx_description
1 polymer ?
#
loop_
_entity_poly.entity_id
_entity_poly.type
_entity_poly.pdbx_seq_one_letter_code
_entity_poly.pdbx_strand_id
1 'polypeptide(L)'
;LLLLDLGLLAGANRNTLATLVGLDVGMIVTGLVGALATGGGSSLSPGATRIAWWGISCGFFVVLLYYLVSTLGSVAAQRSGDVASLFSTLRNIIIVLWTAYPIVWIIGTEGTLEIVGLGVETVLFMILDL
;
A
#
# COMPACT_ATOMS: atom_id res chain seq x y z
N LEU A 1 -2.78 1.67 10.65
CA LEU A 1 -2.41 2.55 11.80
C LEU A 1 -1.37 3.58 11.40
N LEU A 2 -0.32 3.21 10.66
CA LEU A 2 0.72 4.14 10.16
C LEU A 2 0.16 5.41 9.48
N LEU A 3 -0.89 5.28 8.66
CA LEU A 3 -1.53 6.43 8.00
C LEU A 3 -2.26 7.36 8.97
N LEU A 4 -2.79 6.83 10.07
CA LEU A 4 -3.40 7.65 11.12
C LEU A 4 -2.32 8.44 11.87
N ASP A 5 -1.19 7.82 12.21
CA ASP A 5 -0.07 8.53 12.86
C ASP A 5 0.43 9.68 11.99
N LEU A 6 0.66 9.41 10.71
CA LEU A 6 1.10 10.41 9.75
C LEU A 6 0.04 11.52 9.54
N GLY A 7 -1.23 11.13 9.46
CA GLY A 7 -2.35 12.06 9.31
C GLY A 7 -2.55 12.94 10.53
N LEU A 8 -2.43 12.40 11.74
CA LEU A 8 -2.51 13.14 13.00
C LEU A 8 -1.31 14.08 13.18
N LEU A 9 -0.11 13.63 12.82
CA LEU A 9 1.10 14.46 12.80
C LEU A 9 0.92 15.66 11.87
N ALA A 10 0.39 15.44 10.65
CA ALA A 10 0.08 16.53 9.73
C ALA A 10 -1.05 17.44 10.24
N GLY A 11 -1.96 16.94 11.08
CA GLY A 11 -3.17 17.67 11.51
C GLY A 11 -4.35 17.51 10.57
N ALA A 12 -4.47 16.37 9.91
CA ALA A 12 -5.54 16.08 8.98
C ALA A 12 -6.92 16.04 9.67
N ASN A 13 -7.95 16.46 8.94
CA ASN A 13 -9.33 16.36 9.41
C ASN A 13 -9.84 14.91 9.33
N ARG A 14 -10.95 14.65 10.02
CA ARG A 14 -11.56 13.31 10.09
C ARG A 14 -11.94 12.72 8.73
N ASN A 15 -12.34 13.55 7.77
CA ASN A 15 -12.71 13.08 6.43
C ASN A 15 -11.47 12.57 5.70
N THR A 16 -10.34 13.30 5.75
CA THR A 16 -9.07 12.85 5.17
C THR A 16 -8.59 11.56 5.82
N LEU A 17 -8.66 11.47 7.16
CA LEU A 17 -8.29 10.25 7.89
C LEU A 17 -9.18 9.06 7.49
N ALA A 18 -10.50 9.26 7.42
CA ALA A 18 -11.44 8.22 7.01
C ALA A 18 -11.21 7.77 5.55
N THR A 19 -10.92 8.70 4.63
CA THR A 19 -10.56 8.37 3.24
C THR A 19 -9.29 7.55 3.18
N LEU A 20 -8.23 7.94 3.90
CA LEU A 20 -6.97 7.19 3.91
C LEU A 20 -7.15 5.77 4.46
N VAL A 21 -7.89 5.63 5.56
CA VAL A 21 -8.21 4.31 6.14
C VAL A 21 -9.07 3.49 5.19
N GLY A 22 -10.06 4.10 4.53
CA GLY A 22 -10.91 3.40 3.57
C GLY A 22 -10.14 2.90 2.35
N LEU A 23 -9.22 3.72 1.81
CA LEU A 23 -8.33 3.33 0.72
C LEU A 23 -7.39 2.20 1.14
N ASP A 24 -6.82 2.29 2.33
CA ASP A 24 -5.93 1.26 2.91
C ASP A 24 -6.65 -0.08 3.10
N VAL A 25 -7.83 -0.07 3.71
CA VAL A 25 -8.66 -1.27 3.88
C VAL A 25 -9.05 -1.85 2.51
N GLY A 26 -9.45 -1.00 1.56
CA GLY A 26 -9.77 -1.45 0.20
C GLY A 26 -8.58 -2.11 -0.50
N MET A 27 -7.39 -1.52 -0.38
CA MET A 27 -6.14 -2.06 -0.90
C MET A 27 -5.84 -3.45 -0.33
N ILE A 28 -5.90 -3.61 1.01
CA ILE A 28 -5.61 -4.89 1.67
C ILE A 28 -6.66 -5.95 1.35
N VAL A 29 -7.95 -5.60 1.39
CA VAL A 29 -9.04 -6.55 1.08
C VAL A 29 -8.94 -7.05 -0.36
N THR A 30 -8.70 -6.16 -1.31
CA THR A 30 -8.57 -6.56 -2.73
C THR A 30 -7.30 -7.38 -2.98
N GLY A 31 -6.20 -7.06 -2.31
CA GLY A 31 -4.98 -7.87 -2.33
C GLY A 31 -5.20 -9.28 -1.77
N LEU A 32 -5.92 -9.39 -0.64
CA LEU A 32 -6.28 -10.67 -0.02
C LEU A 32 -7.16 -11.52 -0.94
N VAL A 33 -8.15 -10.91 -1.59
CA VAL A 33 -8.97 -11.60 -2.59
C VAL A 33 -8.11 -12.13 -3.74
N GLY A 34 -7.13 -11.35 -4.21
CA GLY A 34 -6.14 -11.80 -5.19
C GLY A 34 -5.34 -13.00 -4.72
N ALA A 35 -4.79 -12.95 -3.49
CA ALA A 35 -3.99 -14.04 -2.93
C ALA A 35 -4.79 -15.35 -2.75
N LEU A 36 -6.07 -15.25 -2.38
CA LEU A 36 -6.97 -16.38 -2.17
C LEU A 36 -7.70 -16.85 -3.43
N ALA A 37 -7.51 -16.19 -4.58
CA ALA A 37 -8.18 -16.57 -5.82
C ALA A 37 -7.67 -17.94 -6.32
N THR A 38 -8.49 -18.99 -6.15
CA THR A 38 -8.22 -20.38 -6.56
C THR A 38 -8.88 -20.80 -7.87
N GLY A 39 -9.53 -19.87 -8.59
CA GLY A 39 -10.08 -20.10 -9.93
C GLY A 39 -11.50 -20.68 -10.02
N GLY A 40 -12.17 -20.94 -8.90
CA GLY A 40 -13.46 -21.65 -8.86
C GLY A 40 -14.72 -20.89 -9.32
N GLY A 41 -14.62 -19.67 -9.86
CA GLY A 41 -15.82 -18.88 -10.19
C GLY A 41 -15.64 -17.72 -11.18
N SER A 42 -14.47 -17.58 -11.81
CA SER A 42 -14.18 -16.53 -12.79
C SER A 42 -14.10 -17.09 -14.21
N SER A 43 -14.54 -16.33 -15.21
CA SER A 43 -14.32 -16.65 -16.64
C SER A 43 -12.85 -16.52 -17.08
N LEU A 44 -12.01 -15.95 -16.22
CA LEU A 44 -10.58 -15.78 -16.38
C LEU A 44 -9.81 -16.98 -15.80
N SER A 45 -8.60 -17.23 -16.31
CA SER A 45 -7.67 -18.21 -15.72
C SER A 45 -7.29 -17.79 -14.29
N PRO A 46 -6.94 -18.74 -13.39
CA PRO A 46 -6.59 -18.41 -12.00
C PRO A 46 -5.51 -17.32 -11.91
N GLY A 47 -4.46 -17.41 -12.73
CA GLY A 47 -3.41 -16.40 -12.79
C GLY A 47 -3.90 -15.03 -13.26
N ALA A 48 -4.74 -14.97 -14.30
CA ALA A 48 -5.29 -13.71 -14.77
C ALA A 48 -6.20 -13.04 -13.72
N THR A 49 -6.97 -13.84 -12.97
CA THR A 49 -7.78 -13.34 -11.85
C THR A 49 -6.91 -12.75 -10.74
N ARG A 50 -5.82 -13.43 -10.35
CA ARG A 50 -4.86 -12.94 -9.34
C ARG A 50 -4.26 -11.60 -9.75
N ILE A 51 -3.83 -11.47 -11.01
CA ILE A 51 -3.22 -10.25 -11.54
C ILE A 51 -4.22 -9.11 -11.65
N ALA A 52 -5.48 -9.39 -12.01
CA ALA A 52 -6.54 -8.38 -12.03
C ALA A 52 -6.77 -7.79 -10.63
N TRP A 53 -6.87 -8.64 -9.60
CA TRP A 53 -7.04 -8.21 -8.21
C TRP A 53 -5.81 -7.46 -7.67
N TRP A 54 -4.60 -7.93 -8.01
CA TRP A 54 -3.37 -7.19 -7.73
C TRP A 54 -3.41 -5.78 -8.36
N GLY A 55 -3.83 -5.67 -9.62
CA GLY A 55 -3.97 -4.39 -10.31
C GLY A 55 -4.99 -3.46 -9.64
N ILE A 56 -6.12 -3.98 -9.17
CA ILE A 56 -7.12 -3.21 -8.41
C ILE A 56 -6.52 -2.73 -7.08
N SER A 57 -5.83 -3.60 -6.35
CA SER A 57 -5.15 -3.24 -5.10
C SER A 57 -4.09 -2.15 -5.32
N CYS A 58 -3.27 -2.28 -6.37
CA CYS A 58 -2.34 -1.24 -6.81
C CYS A 58 -3.06 0.08 -7.19
N GLY A 59 -4.25 0.01 -7.76
CA GLY A 59 -5.08 1.18 -8.03
C GLY A 59 -5.45 1.93 -6.74
N PHE A 60 -5.91 1.22 -5.72
CA PHE A 60 -6.12 1.81 -4.39
C PHE A 60 -4.84 2.41 -3.82
N PHE A 61 -3.72 1.70 -3.94
CA PHE A 61 -2.42 2.17 -3.48
C PHE A 61 -1.99 3.48 -4.16
N VAL A 62 -2.10 3.60 -5.48
CA VAL A 62 -1.75 4.83 -6.20
C VAL A 62 -2.63 6.01 -5.77
N VAL A 63 -3.94 5.80 -5.59
CA VAL A 63 -4.84 6.84 -5.07
C VAL A 63 -4.46 7.23 -3.64
N LEU A 64 -4.10 6.26 -2.79
CA LEU A 64 -3.62 6.52 -1.45
C LEU A 64 -2.34 7.35 -1.46
N LEU A 65 -1.35 7.00 -2.29
CA LEU A 65 -0.11 7.77 -2.45
C LEU A 65 -0.39 9.21 -2.89
N TYR A 66 -1.34 9.41 -3.80
CA TYR A 66 -1.76 10.75 -4.22
C TYR A 66 -2.29 11.57 -3.03
N TYR A 67 -3.17 11.01 -2.20
CA TYR A 67 -3.67 11.69 -1.00
C TYR A 67 -2.55 11.99 0.01
N LEU A 68 -1.60 11.07 0.15
CA LEU A 68 -0.45 11.20 1.05
C LEU A 68 0.48 12.37 0.63
N VAL A 69 0.75 12.49 -0.67
CA VAL A 69 1.65 13.53 -1.20
C VAL A 69 0.93 14.87 -1.34
N SER A 70 -0.28 14.87 -1.91
CA SER A 70 -1.03 16.09 -2.24
C SER A 70 -1.77 16.63 -1.02
N THR A 71 -2.76 15.90 -0.52
CA THR A 71 -3.64 16.39 0.55
C THR A 71 -2.89 16.53 1.85
N LEU A 72 -2.23 15.49 2.34
CA LEU A 72 -1.50 15.57 3.60
C LEU A 72 -0.26 16.47 3.49
N GLY A 73 0.42 16.49 2.34
CA GLY A 73 1.55 17.40 2.11
C GLY A 73 1.15 18.87 2.23
N SER A 74 0.01 19.26 1.66
CA SER A 74 -0.49 20.64 1.76
C SER A 74 -0.91 21.03 3.18
N VAL A 75 -1.47 20.10 3.95
CA VAL A 75 -1.83 20.34 5.37
C VAL A 75 -0.57 20.43 6.23
N ALA A 76 0.39 19.52 6.03
CA ALA A 76 1.65 19.50 6.78
C ALA A 76 2.50 20.77 6.54
N ALA A 77 2.45 21.35 5.33
CA ALA A 77 3.15 22.59 5.01
C ALA A 77 2.68 23.81 5.82
N GLN A 78 1.52 23.73 6.47
CA GLN A 78 0.98 24.79 7.35
C GLN A 78 1.42 24.61 8.81
N ARG A 79 2.16 23.54 9.13
CA ARG A 79 2.69 23.26 10.47
C ARG A 79 4.03 23.96 10.68
N SER A 80 4.56 23.87 11.90
CA SER A 80 5.92 24.33 12.19
C SER A 80 6.95 23.56 11.34
N GLY A 81 8.09 24.19 11.07
CA GLY A 81 9.14 23.63 10.22
C GLY A 81 9.59 22.23 10.63
N ASP A 82 9.74 21.98 11.94
CA ASP A 82 10.15 20.68 12.47
C ASP A 82 9.10 19.59 12.20
N VAL A 83 7.82 19.89 12.40
CA VAL A 83 6.72 18.94 12.15
C VAL A 83 6.59 18.65 10.65
N ALA A 84 6.68 19.68 9.81
CA ALA A 84 6.63 19.52 8.36
C ALA A 84 7.80 18.68 7.83
N SER A 85 9.01 18.87 8.40
CA SER A 85 10.20 18.08 8.07
C SER A 85 10.06 16.61 8.47
N LEU A 86 9.60 16.35 9.71
CA LEU A 86 9.34 14.99 10.19
C LEU A 86 8.28 14.30 9.34
N PHE A 87 7.18 14.98 9.04
CA PHE A 87 6.13 14.46 8.18
C PHE A 87 6.68 14.09 6.79
N SER A 88 7.46 14.97 6.16
CA SER A 88 8.06 14.71 4.84
C SER A 88 8.96 13.47 4.86
N THR A 89 9.76 13.32 5.91
CA THR A 89 10.65 12.17 6.10
C THR A 89 9.85 10.87 6.22
N LEU A 90 8.89 10.82 7.14
CA LEU A 90 8.05 9.64 7.38
C LEU A 90 7.20 9.28 6.16
N ARG A 91 6.62 10.30 5.50
CA ARG A 91 5.88 10.12 4.25
C ARG A 91 6.74 9.44 3.19
N ASN A 92 7.96 9.93 2.97
CA ASN A 92 8.82 9.40 1.93
C ASN A 92 9.27 7.96 2.24
N ILE A 93 9.56 7.65 3.51
CA ILE A 93 9.85 6.28 3.95
C ILE A 93 8.67 5.35 3.65
N ILE A 94 7.46 5.75 4.04
CA ILE A 94 6.24 4.98 3.76
C ILE A 94 6.06 4.73 2.26
N ILE A 95 6.21 5.76 1.41
CA ILE A 95 6.06 5.62 -0.04
C ILE A 95 7.04 4.59 -0.59
N VAL A 96 8.33 4.68 -0.20
CA VAL A 96 9.37 3.78 -0.70
C VAL A 96 9.12 2.35 -0.25
N LEU A 97 8.92 2.14 1.05
CA LEU A 97 8.71 0.80 1.60
C LEU A 97 7.42 0.17 1.04
N TRP A 98 6.32 0.92 1.03
CA TRP A 98 5.03 0.40 0.58
C TRP A 98 5.02 0.07 -0.91
N THR A 99 5.81 0.80 -1.73
CA THR A 99 5.95 0.48 -3.16
C THR A 99 6.69 -0.84 -3.37
N ALA A 100 7.54 -1.27 -2.44
CA ALA A 100 8.24 -2.55 -2.54
C ALA A 100 7.30 -3.75 -2.37
N TYR A 101 6.25 -3.67 -1.54
CA TYR A 101 5.31 -4.78 -1.31
C TYR A 101 4.66 -5.33 -2.59
N PRO A 102 4.01 -4.52 -3.46
CA PRO A 102 3.40 -5.04 -4.69
C PRO A 102 4.45 -5.60 -5.66
N ILE A 103 5.70 -5.13 -5.58
CA ILE A 103 6.82 -5.65 -6.39
C ILE A 103 7.27 -7.01 -5.86
N VAL A 104 7.46 -7.17 -4.55
CA VAL A 104 7.82 -8.46 -3.96
C VAL A 104 6.71 -9.48 -4.22
N TRP A 105 5.45 -9.09 -4.04
CA TRP A 105 4.31 -9.96 -4.27
C TRP A 105 4.23 -10.47 -5.72
N ILE A 106 4.48 -9.62 -6.72
CA ILE A 106 4.35 -10.02 -8.14
C ILE A 106 5.46 -10.98 -8.58
N ILE A 107 6.67 -10.84 -8.03
CA ILE A 107 7.83 -11.69 -8.35
C ILE A 107 7.92 -12.94 -7.48
N GLY A 108 7.21 -12.95 -6.36
CA GLY A 108 7.16 -14.05 -5.39
C GLY A 108 6.25 -15.19 -5.79
N THR A 109 5.99 -16.06 -4.82
CA THR A 109 5.23 -17.31 -4.96
C THR A 109 3.72 -17.09 -5.03
N GLU A 110 3.24 -15.97 -4.48
CA GLU A 110 1.84 -15.55 -4.56
C GLU A 110 1.50 -14.94 -5.93
N GLY A 111 2.50 -14.35 -6.58
CA GLY A 111 2.42 -13.84 -7.94
C GLY A 111 2.35 -14.96 -8.98
N THR A 112 2.04 -14.60 -10.22
CA THR A 112 2.04 -15.58 -11.32
C THR A 112 3.41 -15.81 -11.94
N LEU A 113 4.44 -15.06 -11.50
CA LEU A 113 5.77 -15.07 -12.11
C LEU A 113 6.73 -16.04 -11.43
N GLU A 114 6.56 -16.30 -10.12
CA GLU A 114 7.34 -17.28 -9.33
C GLU A 114 8.87 -17.18 -9.55
N ILE A 115 9.38 -15.95 -9.71
CA ILE A 115 10.81 -15.68 -9.97
C ILE A 115 11.62 -15.92 -8.69
N VAL A 116 11.02 -15.64 -7.54
CA VAL A 116 11.63 -15.74 -6.21
C VAL A 116 10.95 -16.85 -5.42
N GLY A 117 11.76 -17.73 -4.81
CA GLY A 117 11.26 -18.81 -3.97
C GLY A 117 10.81 -18.32 -2.58
N LEU A 118 9.90 -19.06 -1.95
CA LEU A 118 9.24 -18.72 -0.69
C LEU A 118 10.20 -18.25 0.43
N GLY A 119 11.37 -18.89 0.56
CA GLY A 119 12.35 -18.54 1.59
C GLY A 119 12.91 -17.13 1.42
N VAL A 120 13.22 -16.73 0.18
CA VAL A 120 13.73 -15.38 -0.12
C VAL A 120 12.62 -14.35 -0.01
N GLU A 121 11.43 -14.66 -0.51
CA GLU A 121 10.24 -13.82 -0.38
C GLU A 121 9.92 -13.50 1.09
N THR A 122 9.95 -14.51 1.96
CA THR A 122 9.72 -14.33 3.40
C THR A 122 10.74 -13.38 4.02
N VAL A 123 12.01 -13.48 3.63
CA VAL A 123 13.07 -12.56 4.11
C VAL A 123 12.85 -11.14 3.58
N LEU A 124 12.42 -10.98 2.32
CA LEU A 124 12.11 -9.68 1.76
C LEU A 124 10.96 -9.00 2.54
N PHE A 125 9.86 -9.71 2.79
CA PHE A 125 8.76 -9.15 3.60
C PHE A 125 9.19 -8.85 5.03
N MET A 126 9.98 -9.72 5.67
CA MET A 126 10.54 -9.45 7.00
C MET A 126 11.34 -8.14 7.04
N ILE A 127 12.18 -7.88 6.03
CA ILE A 127 12.96 -6.64 5.94
C ILE A 127 12.06 -5.42 5.72
N LEU A 128 10.99 -5.56 4.94
CA LEU A 128 10.05 -4.47 4.68
C LEU A 128 9.19 -4.12 5.91
N ASP A 129 8.88 -5.11 6.75
CA ASP A 129 8.04 -4.96 7.94
C ASP A 129 8.77 -4.34 9.16
N LEU A 130 10.11 -4.44 9.21
CA LEU A 130 10.96 -3.94 10.31
C LEU A 130 11.34 -2.47 10.13
#